data_AF-A0A6P7HJD9-F1
#
_entry.id   AF-A0A6P7HJD9-F1
#
_cell.length_a   1.000
_cell.length_b   1.000
_cell.length_c   1.000
_cell.angle_alpha   90.00
_cell.angle_beta   90.00
_cell.angle_gamma   90.00
#
_symmetry.space_group_name_H-M   'P 1'
#
loop_
_entity.id
_entity.type
_entity.pdbx_description
1 polymer ?
#
loop_
_entity_poly.entity_id
_entity_poly.type
_entity_poly.pdbx_seq_one_letter_code
_entity_poly.pdbx_strand_id
1 'polypeptide(L)'
;MTPSSNTAESSQSKPQTKAEKIKLALEKLKEAKVRKLIVKVLMGDGSSKTLMVNERQTVRQVLDKLLEKTHCDSSIDWSVCETNPELQNERGFEDHEYLVELLCAWTRHSENKIYFVLRPQKYVMFTDPQLFYMWKKSKTVLSGVNQQAKELLIKEHFGGSTLIVPDLEGTLYLKEDGKKVWKSRYFVLRASGIYYVLLVPKGKTKSCSDLACFVHFEKVNIYTTSNYKEKYRAPTNFCFILKHPCIQKESHYIKFLCCDNEHTLLLWVNSIRIAKYGAVLYKNYQEAVKRASTLQGVDSALHTDQYNGLTTQVSPQTNPNPPKTTNVEEYPHEPPPDFIPSPPPGHM
;
A
#
# COMPACT_ATOMS: atom_id res chain seq x y z
N MET A 1 36.33 42.31 52.79
CA MET A 1 35.80 40.95 53.04
C MET A 1 34.29 41.06 53.12
N THR A 2 33.59 40.57 52.08
CA THR A 2 32.12 40.52 51.99
C THR A 2 31.79 39.51 50.88
N PRO A 3 31.14 38.36 51.18
CA PRO A 3 30.80 37.38 50.15
C PRO A 3 29.42 37.70 49.52
N SER A 4 29.36 37.75 48.19
CA SER A 4 28.08 37.80 47.47
C SER A 4 27.36 36.45 47.56
N SER A 5 26.05 36.47 47.83
CA SER A 5 25.23 35.25 47.86
C SER A 5 24.82 34.81 46.46
N ASN A 6 25.43 33.73 45.95
CA ASN A 6 24.93 33.04 44.76
C ASN A 6 23.64 32.26 45.09
N THR A 7 22.48 32.86 44.84
CA THR A 7 21.20 32.15 44.83
C THR A 7 21.12 31.25 43.59
N ALA A 8 21.45 29.97 43.75
CA ALA A 8 21.19 28.96 42.74
C ALA A 8 19.70 28.64 42.70
N GLU A 9 19.01 28.98 41.61
CA GLU A 9 17.61 28.60 41.40
C GLU A 9 17.48 27.09 41.16
N SER A 10 17.31 26.34 42.26
CA SER A 10 16.91 24.95 42.20
C SER A 10 15.46 24.87 41.69
N SER A 11 15.29 24.48 40.44
CA SER A 11 13.98 24.25 39.82
C SER A 11 13.28 23.05 40.48
N GLN A 12 12.51 23.33 41.53
CA GLN A 12 11.84 22.32 42.36
C GLN A 12 10.84 21.48 41.56
N SER A 13 11.30 20.33 41.05
CA SER A 13 10.39 19.27 40.60
C SER A 13 9.50 18.85 41.77
N LYS A 14 8.17 18.99 41.63
CA LYS A 14 7.20 18.64 42.68
C LYS A 14 7.42 17.20 43.14
N PRO A 15 7.30 16.89 44.45
CA PRO A 15 7.54 15.55 44.96
C PRO A 15 6.46 14.59 44.45
N GLN A 16 6.79 13.83 43.39
CA GLN A 16 5.95 12.73 42.91
C GLN A 16 5.58 11.81 44.08
N THR A 17 4.28 11.57 44.23
CA THR A 17 3.72 10.74 45.28
C THR A 17 4.24 9.30 45.18
N LYS A 18 4.16 8.56 46.29
CA LYS A 18 4.53 7.14 46.31
C LYS A 18 3.73 6.32 45.27
N ALA A 19 2.47 6.69 45.03
CA ALA A 19 1.62 6.08 44.02
C ALA A 19 2.10 6.36 42.58
N GLU A 20 2.45 7.61 42.24
CA GLU A 20 2.98 7.95 40.92
C GLU A 20 4.32 7.27 40.63
N LYS A 21 5.21 7.20 41.64
CA LYS A 21 6.49 6.48 41.52
C LYS A 21 6.29 4.98 41.28
N ILE A 22 5.32 4.36 41.96
CA ILE A 22 4.93 2.95 41.72
C ILE A 22 4.34 2.78 40.33
N LYS A 23 3.41 3.64 39.90
CA LYS A 23 2.83 3.61 38.54
C LYS A 23 3.90 3.70 37.47
N LEU A 24 4.80 4.68 37.56
CA LEU A 24 5.90 4.88 36.61
C LEU A 24 6.89 3.69 36.60
N ALA A 25 7.13 3.05 37.74
CA ALA A 25 7.95 1.84 37.82
C ALA A 25 7.26 0.64 37.14
N LEU A 26 5.96 0.45 37.34
CA LEU A 26 5.17 -0.59 36.68
C LEU A 26 5.07 -0.37 35.16
N GLU A 27 4.91 0.87 34.72
CA GLU A 27 4.95 1.24 33.29
C GLU A 27 6.34 0.95 32.69
N LYS A 28 7.43 1.36 33.35
CA LYS A 28 8.80 1.03 32.92
C LYS A 28 9.07 -0.49 32.86
N LEU A 29 8.57 -1.26 33.83
CA LEU A 29 8.66 -2.74 33.80
C LEU A 29 7.82 -3.35 32.67
N LYS A 30 6.67 -2.77 32.34
CA LYS A 30 5.83 -3.18 31.22
C LYS A 30 6.48 -2.85 29.87
N GLU A 31 7.18 -1.73 29.74
CA GLU A 31 7.95 -1.36 28.54
C GLU A 31 9.27 -2.12 28.39
N ALA A 32 9.93 -2.49 29.49
CA ALA A 32 11.14 -3.31 29.48
C ALA A 32 10.88 -4.74 28.97
N LYS A 33 9.64 -5.25 29.14
CA LYS A 33 9.21 -6.55 28.62
C LYS A 33 8.81 -6.57 27.14
N VAL A 34 8.73 -5.40 26.47
CA VAL A 34 8.30 -5.33 25.07
C VAL A 34 9.41 -5.81 24.15
N ARG A 35 9.12 -6.84 23.33
CA ARG A 35 10.03 -7.35 22.31
C ARG A 35 10.33 -6.26 21.27
N LYS A 36 11.61 -6.12 20.93
CA LYS A 36 12.11 -5.16 19.93
C LYS A 36 12.97 -5.91 18.92
N LEU A 37 12.77 -5.60 17.64
CA LEU A 37 13.61 -6.08 16.53
C LEU A 37 14.35 -4.90 15.91
N ILE A 38 15.56 -5.16 15.43
CA ILE A 38 16.30 -4.25 14.55
C ILE A 38 16.03 -4.72 13.12
N VAL A 39 15.29 -3.92 12.35
CA VAL A 39 14.82 -4.23 11.01
C VAL A 39 15.61 -3.40 10.00
N LYS A 40 16.27 -4.07 9.05
CA LYS A 40 16.86 -3.41 7.87
C LYS A 40 15.79 -3.32 6.78
N VAL A 41 15.43 -2.11 6.40
CA VAL A 41 14.50 -1.82 5.31
C VAL A 41 15.31 -1.38 4.09
N LEU A 42 15.12 -2.04 2.96
CA LEU A 42 15.71 -1.69 1.67
C LEU A 42 14.85 -0.63 0.96
N MET A 43 15.51 0.27 0.26
CA MET A 43 14.91 1.40 -0.44
C MET A 43 14.86 1.14 -1.96
N GLY A 44 14.04 1.89 -2.70
CA GLY A 44 13.92 1.77 -4.16
C GLY A 44 15.20 2.13 -4.94
N ASP A 45 16.08 2.94 -4.35
CA ASP A 45 17.41 3.32 -4.86
C ASP A 45 18.51 2.29 -4.53
N GLY A 46 18.17 1.16 -3.90
CA GLY A 46 19.11 0.15 -3.43
C GLY A 46 19.80 0.49 -2.10
N SER A 47 19.58 1.67 -1.53
CA SER A 47 20.05 2.02 -0.20
C SER A 47 19.25 1.29 0.90
N SER A 48 19.54 1.55 2.17
CA SER A 48 18.80 0.93 3.27
C SER A 48 18.77 1.79 4.53
N LYS A 49 17.64 1.78 5.25
CA LYS A 49 17.49 2.40 6.56
C LYS A 49 17.21 1.34 7.62
N THR A 50 17.90 1.44 8.76
CA THR A 50 17.73 0.51 9.89
C THR A 50 16.81 1.13 10.93
N LEU A 51 15.80 0.38 11.38
CA LEU A 51 14.80 0.82 12.36
C LEU A 51 14.74 -0.13 13.56
N MET A 52 14.60 0.43 14.76
CA MET A 52 14.14 -0.34 15.92
C MET A 52 12.61 -0.32 15.94
N VAL A 53 12.00 -1.49 15.86
CA VAL A 53 10.54 -1.70 15.83
C VAL A 53 10.15 -2.57 17.03
N ASN A 54 9.08 -2.22 17.73
CA ASN A 54 8.58 -2.97 18.89
C ASN A 54 7.29 -3.75 18.56
N GLU A 55 6.95 -4.76 19.35
CA GLU A 55 5.87 -5.70 19.00
C GLU A 55 4.45 -5.10 19.01
N ARG A 56 4.27 -3.88 19.51
CA ARG A 56 3.00 -3.14 19.46
C ARG A 56 2.90 -2.20 18.24
N GLN A 57 3.88 -2.22 17.33
CA GLN A 57 3.89 -1.35 16.16
C GLN A 57 3.23 -2.01 14.94
N THR A 58 2.19 -1.35 14.42
CA THR A 58 1.58 -1.69 13.13
C THR A 58 2.44 -1.20 11.96
N VAL A 59 2.22 -1.76 10.77
CA VAL A 59 2.90 -1.34 9.53
C VAL A 59 2.67 0.15 9.23
N ARG A 60 1.49 0.72 9.53
CA ARG A 60 1.22 2.17 9.49
C ARG A 60 2.28 2.96 10.26
N GLN A 61 2.52 2.63 11.53
CA GLN A 61 3.50 3.33 12.36
C GLN A 61 4.96 3.09 11.92
N VAL A 62 5.23 2.10 11.06
CA VAL A 62 6.54 1.89 10.45
C VAL A 62 6.66 2.69 9.14
N LEU A 63 5.59 2.77 8.34
CA LEU A 63 5.48 3.65 7.17
C LEU A 63 5.67 5.11 7.55
N ASP A 64 4.97 5.60 8.58
CA ASP A 64 5.07 6.99 9.02
C ASP A 64 6.52 7.33 9.44
N LYS A 65 7.17 6.42 10.20
CA LYS A 65 8.60 6.52 10.57
C LYS A 65 9.59 6.38 9.40
N LEU A 66 9.16 5.81 8.27
CA LEU A 66 9.97 5.74 7.05
C LEU A 66 9.84 7.06 6.28
N LEU A 67 8.62 7.53 6.02
CA LEU A 67 8.33 8.82 5.39
C LEU A 67 9.06 9.98 6.08
N GLU A 68 8.94 10.07 7.42
CA GLU A 68 9.64 11.06 8.27
C GLU A 68 11.18 11.01 8.18
N LYS A 69 11.75 9.88 7.72
CA LYS A 69 13.20 9.65 7.57
C LYS A 69 13.68 9.60 6.13
N THR A 70 12.78 9.59 5.16
CA THR A 70 13.11 9.54 3.72
C THR A 70 12.82 10.87 3.03
N HIS A 71 11.92 11.70 3.58
CA HIS A 71 11.40 12.90 2.94
C HIS A 71 10.82 12.60 1.54
N CYS A 72 10.19 11.43 1.42
CA CYS A 72 9.41 11.07 0.23
C CYS A 72 8.09 11.87 0.18
N ASP A 73 7.47 11.87 -0.98
CA ASP A 73 6.14 12.42 -1.19
C ASP A 73 5.09 11.71 -0.32
N SER A 74 4.01 12.43 0.00
CA SER A 74 2.97 11.94 0.92
C SER A 74 1.96 10.97 0.26
N SER A 75 2.37 10.19 -0.74
CA SER A 75 1.49 9.25 -1.46
C SER A 75 0.98 8.11 -0.57
N ILE A 76 -0.28 7.73 -0.79
CA ILE A 76 -0.93 6.58 -0.14
C ILE A 76 -0.37 5.22 -0.59
N ASP A 77 0.37 5.20 -1.71
CA ASP A 77 0.94 4.00 -2.32
C ASP A 77 2.21 3.51 -1.63
N TRP A 78 2.81 4.31 -0.75
CA TRP A 78 3.99 3.91 0.01
C TRP A 78 3.69 2.68 0.89
N SER A 79 4.53 1.67 0.71
CA SER A 79 4.28 0.30 1.15
C SER A 79 5.52 -0.32 1.79
N VAL A 80 5.33 -1.03 2.90
CA VAL A 80 6.32 -2.00 3.39
C VAL A 80 5.98 -3.35 2.77
N CYS A 81 6.93 -3.95 2.06
CA CYS A 81 6.75 -5.25 1.40
C CYS A 81 7.75 -6.28 1.95
N GLU A 82 7.32 -7.54 2.08
CA GLU A 82 8.25 -8.68 2.15
C GLU A 82 8.50 -9.28 0.77
N THR A 83 9.73 -9.74 0.52
CA THR A 83 10.05 -10.68 -0.55
C THR A 83 10.70 -11.93 0.03
N ASN A 84 10.40 -13.10 -0.54
CA ASN A 84 11.02 -14.38 -0.23
C ASN A 84 11.72 -14.91 -1.51
N PRO A 85 13.07 -14.84 -1.59
CA PRO A 85 13.83 -15.27 -2.77
C PRO A 85 13.70 -16.76 -3.08
N GLU A 86 13.72 -17.62 -2.07
CA GLU A 86 13.67 -19.09 -2.23
C GLU A 86 12.40 -19.55 -2.95
N LEU A 87 11.25 -18.97 -2.59
CA LEU A 87 9.97 -19.22 -3.22
C LEU A 87 9.71 -18.32 -4.43
N GLN A 88 10.49 -17.25 -4.67
CA GLN A 88 10.27 -16.22 -5.69
C GLN A 88 8.89 -15.54 -5.57
N ASN A 89 8.54 -15.12 -4.36
CA ASN A 89 7.28 -14.40 -4.08
C ASN A 89 7.50 -13.08 -3.32
N GLU A 90 6.47 -12.23 -3.35
CA GLU A 90 6.43 -10.96 -2.65
C GLU A 90 5.01 -10.58 -2.22
N ARG A 91 4.92 -9.68 -1.24
CA ARG A 91 3.66 -9.18 -0.66
C ARG A 91 3.88 -7.80 -0.07
N GLY A 92 2.98 -6.86 -0.37
CA GLY A 92 2.79 -5.67 0.47
C GLY A 92 2.06 -6.07 1.75
N PHE A 93 2.56 -5.64 2.91
CA PHE A 93 1.82 -5.79 4.16
C PHE A 93 0.65 -4.80 4.22
N GLU A 94 -0.40 -5.18 4.92
CA GLU A 94 -1.53 -4.28 5.16
C GLU A 94 -1.22 -3.39 6.37
N ASP A 95 -1.60 -2.10 6.31
CA ASP A 95 -1.15 -1.07 7.27
C ASP A 95 -1.49 -1.38 8.76
N HIS A 96 -2.52 -2.21 9.01
CA HIS A 96 -2.92 -2.69 10.34
C HIS A 96 -2.08 -3.84 10.92
N GLU A 97 -1.30 -4.57 10.12
CA GLU A 97 -0.56 -5.76 10.59
C GLU A 97 0.60 -5.38 11.53
N TYR A 98 0.91 -6.20 12.54
CA TYR A 98 2.04 -5.96 13.44
C TYR A 98 3.35 -6.49 12.85
N LEU A 99 4.30 -5.59 12.53
CA LEU A 99 5.49 -5.96 11.75
C LEU A 99 6.38 -7.00 12.48
N VAL A 100 6.46 -6.95 13.81
CA VAL A 100 7.24 -7.92 14.59
C VAL A 100 6.62 -9.32 14.56
N GLU A 101 5.29 -9.43 14.50
CA GLU A 101 4.59 -10.72 14.40
C GLU A 101 4.88 -11.36 13.03
N LEU A 102 4.75 -10.58 11.95
CA LEU A 102 5.08 -10.98 10.58
C LEU A 102 6.54 -11.48 10.48
N LEU A 103 7.50 -10.73 11.03
CA LEU A 103 8.91 -11.11 11.04
C LEU A 103 9.22 -12.32 11.94
N CYS A 104 8.42 -12.61 12.97
CA CYS A 104 8.59 -13.82 13.78
C CYS A 104 8.21 -15.11 13.04
N ALA A 105 7.53 -15.02 11.89
CA ALA A 105 7.26 -16.17 11.02
C ALA A 105 8.42 -16.53 10.06
N TRP A 106 9.51 -15.75 10.07
CA TRP A 106 10.71 -16.01 9.27
C TRP A 106 11.69 -16.97 9.99
N THR A 107 12.51 -17.69 9.22
CA THR A 107 13.53 -18.60 9.78
C THR A 107 14.79 -17.83 10.22
N ARG A 108 15.61 -18.43 11.10
CA ARG A 108 16.88 -17.82 11.58
C ARG A 108 17.91 -17.53 10.48
N HIS A 109 17.78 -18.20 9.34
CA HIS A 109 18.66 -18.06 8.17
C HIS A 109 17.84 -17.62 6.94
N SER A 110 16.83 -16.78 7.17
CA SER A 110 15.94 -16.28 6.11
C SER A 110 16.67 -15.27 5.22
N GLU A 111 16.64 -15.50 3.91
CA GLU A 111 17.08 -14.52 2.90
C GLU A 111 15.99 -13.50 2.54
N ASN A 112 14.84 -13.55 3.21
CA ASN A 112 13.74 -12.62 2.99
C ASN A 112 14.19 -11.17 3.24
N LYS A 113 13.60 -10.24 2.48
CA LYS A 113 13.96 -8.82 2.53
C LYS A 113 12.72 -7.98 2.75
N ILE A 114 12.88 -6.92 3.56
CA ILE A 114 11.87 -5.87 3.72
C ILE A 114 12.22 -4.70 2.81
N TYR A 115 11.25 -4.24 2.03
CA TYR A 115 11.37 -3.10 1.12
C TYR A 115 10.39 -1.98 1.49
N PHE A 116 10.81 -0.73 1.30
CA PHE A 116 9.94 0.45 1.29
C PHE A 116 9.87 1.00 -0.13
N VAL A 117 8.70 0.83 -0.77
CA VAL A 117 8.47 1.09 -2.19
C VAL A 117 7.04 1.57 -2.44
N LEU A 118 6.82 2.27 -3.56
CA LEU A 118 5.48 2.57 -4.07
C LEU A 118 4.80 1.31 -4.60
N ARG A 119 3.51 1.13 -4.31
CA ARG A 119 2.63 0.09 -4.88
C ARG A 119 1.25 0.68 -5.21
N PRO A 120 1.04 1.22 -6.43
CA PRO A 120 -0.27 1.75 -6.85
C PRO A 120 -1.44 0.75 -6.74
N GLN A 121 -1.15 -0.55 -6.74
CA GLN A 121 -2.15 -1.60 -6.53
C GLN A 121 -2.58 -1.75 -5.05
N LYS A 122 -1.97 -1.02 -4.09
CA LYS A 122 -2.27 -1.15 -2.66
C LYS A 122 -3.70 -0.77 -2.31
N TYR A 123 -4.19 0.35 -2.85
CA TYR A 123 -5.53 0.89 -2.55
C TYR A 123 -6.44 1.02 -3.79
N VAL A 124 -6.09 0.33 -4.88
CA VAL A 124 -6.85 0.33 -6.14
C VAL A 124 -8.34 -0.05 -5.99
N MET A 125 -8.71 -0.82 -4.96
CA MET A 125 -10.12 -1.13 -4.67
C MET A 125 -10.95 0.05 -4.12
N PHE A 126 -10.29 1.14 -3.73
CA PHE A 126 -10.91 2.38 -3.24
C PHE A 126 -10.65 3.57 -4.17
N THR A 127 -9.59 3.57 -4.98
CA THR A 127 -9.45 4.53 -6.09
C THR A 127 -10.36 4.15 -7.26
N ASP A 128 -10.50 2.85 -7.54
CA ASP A 128 -11.20 2.30 -8.71
C ASP A 128 -12.08 1.09 -8.36
N PRO A 129 -13.05 1.25 -7.43
CA PRO A 129 -13.96 0.19 -6.99
C PRO A 129 -14.73 -0.47 -8.14
N GLN A 130 -14.99 0.27 -9.22
CA GLN A 130 -15.69 -0.24 -10.42
C GLN A 130 -14.94 -1.39 -11.09
N LEU A 131 -13.61 -1.47 -10.98
CA LEU A 131 -12.84 -2.60 -11.52
C LEU A 131 -13.25 -3.92 -10.84
N PHE A 132 -13.67 -3.88 -9.57
CA PHE A 132 -13.94 -5.07 -8.76
C PHE A 132 -15.44 -5.37 -8.69
N TYR A 133 -16.27 -4.37 -8.44
CA TYR A 133 -17.73 -4.56 -8.30
C TYR A 133 -18.50 -4.47 -9.62
N MET A 134 -17.86 -4.03 -10.70
CA MET A 134 -18.43 -4.01 -12.05
C MET A 134 -17.56 -4.79 -13.05
N TRP A 135 -16.73 -5.73 -12.59
CA TRP A 135 -15.73 -6.46 -13.40
C TRP A 135 -16.29 -7.18 -14.64
N LYS A 136 -17.59 -7.52 -14.65
CA LYS A 136 -18.32 -8.10 -15.79
C LYS A 136 -18.72 -7.07 -16.88
N LYS A 137 -18.39 -5.78 -16.73
CA LYS A 137 -18.72 -4.69 -17.68
C LYS A 137 -17.53 -4.37 -18.60
N SER A 138 -17.80 -3.78 -19.75
CA SER A 138 -16.76 -3.37 -20.71
C SER A 138 -15.94 -2.17 -20.22
N LYS A 139 -14.68 -2.06 -20.67
CA LYS A 139 -13.77 -0.98 -20.28
C LYS A 139 -14.37 0.42 -20.48
N THR A 140 -15.12 0.64 -21.57
CA THR A 140 -15.81 1.90 -21.87
C THR A 140 -16.83 2.31 -20.80
N VAL A 141 -17.52 1.35 -20.19
CA VAL A 141 -18.44 1.61 -19.07
C VAL A 141 -17.64 1.94 -17.80
N LEU A 142 -16.54 1.21 -17.55
CA LEU A 142 -15.69 1.42 -16.37
C LEU A 142 -14.96 2.77 -16.39
N SER A 143 -14.60 3.30 -17.56
CA SER A 143 -14.06 4.65 -17.72
C SER A 143 -15.10 5.77 -17.58
N GLY A 144 -16.39 5.45 -17.68
CA GLY A 144 -17.48 6.42 -17.49
C GLY A 144 -17.93 6.59 -16.04
N VAL A 145 -17.36 5.85 -15.08
CA VAL A 145 -17.76 5.89 -13.67
C VAL A 145 -17.15 7.12 -12.99
N ASN A 146 -18.00 8.12 -12.71
CA ASN A 146 -17.59 9.35 -12.03
C ASN A 146 -17.28 9.13 -10.53
N GLN A 147 -16.68 10.14 -9.90
CA GLN A 147 -16.24 10.07 -8.50
C GLN A 147 -17.37 9.79 -7.51
N GLN A 148 -18.55 10.40 -7.70
CA GLN A 148 -19.72 10.16 -6.85
C GLN A 148 -20.19 8.69 -6.92
N ALA A 149 -20.16 8.08 -8.11
CA ALA A 149 -20.49 6.68 -8.30
C ALA A 149 -19.44 5.74 -7.66
N LYS A 150 -18.15 6.10 -7.70
CA LYS A 150 -17.09 5.38 -6.96
C LYS A 150 -17.34 5.41 -5.44
N GLU A 151 -17.68 6.57 -4.89
CA GLU A 151 -17.98 6.74 -3.46
C GLU A 151 -19.23 5.94 -3.03
N LEU A 152 -20.28 5.92 -3.87
CA LEU A 152 -21.46 5.10 -3.63
C LEU A 152 -21.13 3.59 -3.62
N LEU A 153 -20.33 3.09 -4.56
CA LEU A 153 -19.88 1.69 -4.56
C LEU A 153 -19.12 1.33 -3.27
N ILE A 154 -18.20 2.19 -2.81
CA ILE A 154 -17.44 1.96 -1.57
C ILE A 154 -18.39 1.96 -0.36
N LYS A 155 -19.32 2.92 -0.29
CA LYS A 155 -20.31 3.03 0.79
C LYS A 155 -21.23 1.81 0.86
N GLU A 156 -21.69 1.32 -0.28
CA GLU A 156 -22.52 0.11 -0.39
C GLU A 156 -21.78 -1.13 0.11
N HIS A 157 -20.55 -1.35 -0.36
CA HIS A 157 -19.85 -2.62 -0.15
C HIS A 157 -19.05 -2.70 1.16
N PHE A 158 -18.60 -1.56 1.72
CA PHE A 158 -17.82 -1.48 2.97
C PHE A 158 -18.52 -0.72 4.11
N GLY A 159 -19.60 0.01 3.86
CA GLY A 159 -20.29 0.84 4.86
C GLY A 159 -21.45 0.14 5.60
N GLY A 160 -21.86 -1.06 5.15
CA GLY A 160 -22.87 -1.87 5.81
C GLY A 160 -22.35 -2.62 7.04
N SER A 161 -23.27 -3.24 7.80
CA SER A 161 -22.93 -4.17 8.89
C SER A 161 -22.31 -5.49 8.41
N THR A 162 -22.55 -5.84 7.14
CA THR A 162 -21.96 -6.99 6.46
C THR A 162 -21.17 -6.54 5.23
N LEU A 163 -19.92 -7.00 5.11
CA LEU A 163 -19.07 -6.77 3.94
C LEU A 163 -19.68 -7.43 2.70
N ILE A 164 -19.78 -6.69 1.58
CA ILE A 164 -20.10 -7.26 0.28
C ILE A 164 -18.80 -7.48 -0.49
N VAL A 165 -18.50 -8.74 -0.80
CA VAL A 165 -17.29 -9.17 -1.53
C VAL A 165 -17.60 -9.27 -3.03
N PRO A 166 -16.67 -8.89 -3.94
CA PRO A 166 -16.88 -9.04 -5.39
C PRO A 166 -17.32 -10.45 -5.79
N ASP A 167 -18.24 -10.56 -6.76
CA ASP A 167 -18.76 -11.83 -7.28
C ASP A 167 -17.79 -12.52 -8.27
N LEU A 168 -16.48 -12.38 -8.02
CA LEU A 168 -15.43 -12.80 -8.92
C LEU A 168 -15.40 -14.32 -9.12
N GLU A 169 -15.47 -14.74 -10.38
CA GLU A 169 -15.47 -16.13 -10.81
C GLU A 169 -14.77 -16.25 -12.15
N GLY A 170 -14.14 -17.38 -12.43
CA GLY A 170 -13.40 -17.54 -13.69
C GLY A 170 -12.44 -18.72 -13.71
N THR A 171 -11.90 -18.98 -14.89
CA THR A 171 -10.85 -19.98 -15.08
C THR A 171 -9.53 -19.48 -14.52
N LEU A 172 -8.83 -20.33 -13.76
CA LEU A 172 -7.41 -20.19 -13.44
C LEU A 172 -6.70 -21.52 -13.65
N TYR A 173 -5.39 -21.49 -13.87
CA TYR A 173 -4.58 -22.69 -13.89
C TYR A 173 -4.05 -22.98 -12.48
N LEU A 174 -4.40 -24.14 -11.94
CA LEU A 174 -3.87 -24.68 -10.69
C LEU A 174 -2.67 -25.57 -10.97
N LYS A 175 -1.53 -25.31 -10.34
CA LYS A 175 -0.38 -26.22 -10.37
C LYS A 175 -0.70 -27.51 -9.63
N GLU A 176 -0.29 -28.67 -10.16
CA GLU A 176 -0.33 -29.92 -9.41
C GLU A 176 0.71 -29.94 -8.27
N ASP A 177 0.32 -30.49 -7.12
CA ASP A 177 1.21 -30.69 -5.99
C ASP A 177 2.42 -31.56 -6.42
N GLY A 178 3.63 -31.18 -6.00
CA GLY A 178 4.88 -31.84 -6.37
C GLY A 178 5.36 -31.70 -7.82
N LYS A 179 4.51 -31.28 -8.79
CA LYS A 179 4.86 -31.31 -10.23
C LYS A 179 4.93 -29.92 -10.89
N LYS A 180 5.68 -29.80 -11.99
CA LYS A 180 5.67 -28.64 -12.91
C LYS A 180 4.60 -28.81 -14.01
N VAL A 181 3.37 -29.09 -13.58
CA VAL A 181 2.19 -29.35 -14.43
C VAL A 181 1.04 -28.49 -13.93
N TRP A 182 0.26 -27.90 -14.84
CA TRP A 182 -0.81 -26.96 -14.53
C TRP A 182 -2.12 -27.41 -15.17
N LYS A 183 -3.23 -27.32 -14.41
CA LYS A 183 -4.56 -27.74 -14.85
C LYS A 183 -5.55 -26.58 -14.72
N SER A 184 -6.20 -26.25 -15.83
CA SER A 184 -7.32 -25.30 -15.87
C SER A 184 -8.48 -25.80 -14.99
N ARG A 185 -9.01 -24.92 -14.14
CA ARG A 185 -10.20 -25.14 -13.30
C ARG A 185 -10.99 -23.84 -13.19
N TYR A 186 -12.31 -23.95 -13.06
CA TYR A 186 -13.18 -22.81 -12.78
C TYR A 186 -13.27 -22.57 -11.27
N PHE A 187 -12.87 -21.38 -10.85
CA PHE A 187 -12.82 -20.92 -9.47
C PHE A 187 -13.86 -19.84 -9.21
N VAL A 188 -14.30 -19.74 -7.96
CA VAL A 188 -15.36 -18.84 -7.50
C VAL A 188 -14.94 -18.25 -6.15
N LEU A 189 -14.98 -16.92 -6.03
CA LEU A 189 -14.70 -16.21 -4.78
C LEU A 189 -15.92 -16.17 -3.87
N ARG A 190 -15.70 -16.32 -2.56
CA ARG A 190 -16.67 -16.07 -1.48
C ARG A 190 -15.93 -15.39 -0.32
N ALA A 191 -16.67 -14.76 0.61
CA ALA A 191 -16.07 -14.10 1.77
C ALA A 191 -15.22 -15.06 2.65
N SER A 192 -15.59 -16.34 2.72
CA SER A 192 -14.90 -17.37 3.50
C SER A 192 -13.62 -17.92 2.85
N GLY A 193 -13.41 -17.73 1.54
CA GLY A 193 -12.38 -18.46 0.80
C GLY A 193 -12.62 -18.55 -0.72
N ILE A 194 -11.76 -19.30 -1.38
CA ILE A 194 -11.93 -19.69 -2.79
C ILE A 194 -12.59 -21.07 -2.83
N TYR A 195 -13.47 -21.27 -3.80
CA TYR A 195 -14.11 -22.53 -4.14
C TYR A 195 -13.80 -22.88 -5.60
N TYR A 196 -13.84 -24.16 -5.96
CA TYR A 196 -13.80 -24.58 -7.37
C TYR A 196 -14.99 -25.47 -7.71
N VAL A 197 -15.44 -25.38 -8.97
CA VAL A 197 -16.53 -26.22 -9.49
C VAL A 197 -16.00 -27.64 -9.70
N LEU A 198 -16.66 -28.62 -9.09
CA LEU A 198 -16.43 -30.04 -9.35
C LEU A 198 -16.88 -30.38 -10.79
N LEU A 199 -16.19 -31.31 -11.44
CA LEU A 199 -16.57 -31.75 -12.78
C LEU A 199 -17.91 -32.51 -12.71
N VAL A 200 -18.99 -31.82 -13.06
CA VAL A 200 -20.33 -32.40 -13.16
C VAL A 200 -20.29 -33.57 -14.14
N PRO A 201 -20.67 -34.81 -13.74
CA PRO A 201 -20.76 -35.93 -14.65
C PRO A 201 -21.72 -35.62 -15.81
N LYS A 202 -21.35 -36.03 -17.04
CA LYS A 202 -22.15 -35.80 -18.25
C LYS A 202 -23.61 -36.24 -18.02
N GLY A 203 -24.54 -35.29 -18.08
CA GLY A 203 -25.99 -35.55 -17.93
C GLY A 203 -26.68 -34.85 -16.76
N LYS A 204 -25.98 -34.09 -15.91
CA LYS A 204 -26.62 -33.26 -14.86
C LYS A 204 -26.50 -31.76 -15.13
N THR A 205 -27.53 -31.01 -14.76
CA THR A 205 -27.59 -29.54 -14.84
C THR A 205 -26.67 -28.91 -13.78
N LYS A 206 -25.99 -27.81 -14.11
CA LYS A 206 -25.10 -27.09 -13.18
C LYS A 206 -25.90 -26.59 -11.96
N SER A 207 -25.45 -26.89 -10.75
CA SER A 207 -26.09 -26.46 -9.50
C SER A 207 -25.12 -25.70 -8.59
N CYS A 208 -25.65 -24.88 -7.66
CA CYS A 208 -24.81 -24.20 -6.67
C CYS A 208 -24.14 -25.19 -5.69
N SER A 209 -24.72 -26.38 -5.55
CA SER A 209 -24.23 -27.50 -4.74
C SER A 209 -22.94 -28.17 -5.25
N ASP A 210 -22.48 -27.87 -6.48
CA ASP A 210 -21.31 -28.52 -7.09
C ASP A 210 -19.95 -27.87 -6.73
N LEU A 211 -19.90 -27.04 -5.67
CA LEU A 211 -18.70 -26.29 -5.25
C LEU A 211 -17.92 -26.98 -4.14
N ALA A 212 -16.65 -27.33 -4.40
CA ALA A 212 -15.70 -27.74 -3.38
C ALA A 212 -14.93 -26.54 -2.83
N CYS A 213 -14.71 -26.47 -1.51
CA CYS A 213 -13.80 -25.47 -0.94
C CYS A 213 -12.36 -25.76 -1.38
N PHE A 214 -11.66 -24.73 -1.85
CA PHE A 214 -10.26 -24.81 -2.23
C PHE A 214 -9.33 -24.42 -1.08
N VAL A 215 -9.62 -23.29 -0.43
CA VAL A 215 -8.83 -22.72 0.67
C VAL A 215 -9.64 -21.63 1.39
N HIS A 216 -9.56 -21.62 2.72
CA HIS A 216 -10.12 -20.56 3.56
C HIS A 216 -9.12 -19.45 3.84
N PHE A 217 -9.55 -18.18 3.81
CA PHE A 217 -8.65 -17.03 3.92
C PHE A 217 -8.11 -16.77 5.34
N GLU A 218 -8.75 -17.30 6.37
CA GLU A 218 -8.35 -17.16 7.78
C GLU A 218 -6.84 -17.39 7.98
N LYS A 219 -6.35 -18.56 7.54
CA LYS A 219 -5.00 -19.08 7.86
C LYS A 219 -3.98 -18.95 6.72
N VAL A 220 -4.30 -18.24 5.64
CA VAL A 220 -3.37 -18.00 4.52
C VAL A 220 -3.22 -16.52 4.20
N ASN A 221 -2.02 -16.14 3.78
CA ASN A 221 -1.73 -14.86 3.14
C ASN A 221 -1.55 -15.06 1.63
N ILE A 222 -1.93 -14.03 0.87
CA ILE A 222 -1.71 -13.95 -0.58
C ILE A 222 -0.41 -13.22 -0.90
N TYR A 223 0.27 -13.70 -1.94
CA TYR A 223 1.53 -13.20 -2.46
C TYR A 223 1.49 -13.16 -3.99
N THR A 224 1.99 -12.07 -4.59
CA THR A 224 2.37 -12.03 -6.01
C THR A 224 3.72 -12.71 -6.21
N THR A 225 4.03 -13.08 -7.45
CA THR A 225 5.20 -13.94 -7.75
C THR A 225 5.86 -13.54 -9.07
N SER A 226 7.14 -13.86 -9.21
CA SER A 226 7.93 -13.51 -10.40
C SER A 226 8.57 -14.74 -11.05
N ASN A 227 8.68 -14.70 -12.38
CA ASN A 227 9.34 -15.72 -13.21
C ASN A 227 8.87 -17.19 -13.04
N TYR A 228 7.60 -17.41 -12.66
CA TYR A 228 7.04 -18.75 -12.49
C TYR A 228 6.89 -19.54 -13.81
N LYS A 229 6.90 -18.87 -14.96
CA LYS A 229 7.01 -19.52 -16.28
C LYS A 229 8.30 -20.31 -16.41
N GLU A 230 9.42 -19.78 -15.89
CA GLU A 230 10.70 -20.51 -15.85
C GLU A 230 10.72 -21.51 -14.69
N LYS A 231 10.52 -21.04 -13.43
CA LYS A 231 10.68 -21.90 -12.24
C LYS A 231 9.74 -23.11 -12.24
N TYR A 232 8.48 -22.97 -12.66
CA TYR A 232 7.46 -24.02 -12.56
C TYR A 232 6.76 -24.38 -13.88
N ARG A 233 7.20 -23.87 -15.03
CA ARG A 233 6.50 -24.05 -16.33
C ARG A 233 5.04 -23.55 -16.28
N ALA A 234 4.80 -22.44 -15.59
CA ALA A 234 3.49 -21.79 -15.57
C ALA A 234 3.09 -21.29 -16.97
N PRO A 235 1.80 -21.31 -17.35
CA PRO A 235 1.33 -20.76 -18.64
C PRO A 235 1.75 -19.30 -18.86
N THR A 236 1.69 -18.48 -17.82
CA THR A 236 2.10 -17.07 -17.83
C THR A 236 2.94 -16.75 -16.58
N ASN A 237 3.50 -15.54 -16.51
CA ASN A 237 4.11 -15.02 -15.27
C ASN A 237 3.10 -14.34 -14.33
N PHE A 238 1.81 -14.27 -14.71
CA PHE A 238 0.75 -13.64 -13.91
C PHE A 238 0.26 -14.60 -12.82
N CYS A 239 1.14 -14.94 -11.89
CA CYS A 239 0.94 -15.95 -10.87
C CYS A 239 0.81 -15.35 -9.46
N PHE A 240 -0.04 -15.97 -8.64
CA PHE A 240 -0.11 -15.73 -7.19
C PHE A 240 -0.06 -17.05 -6.42
N ILE A 241 0.35 -16.97 -5.15
CA ILE A 241 0.28 -18.09 -4.21
C ILE A 241 -0.52 -17.75 -2.97
N LEU A 242 -1.10 -18.79 -2.37
CA LEU A 242 -1.73 -18.77 -1.06
C LEU A 242 -0.96 -19.74 -0.14
N LYS A 243 -0.43 -19.22 0.98
CA LYS A 243 0.33 -20.00 1.96
C LYS A 243 0.10 -19.50 3.39
N HIS A 244 0.27 -20.38 4.37
CA HIS A 244 0.35 -19.97 5.78
C HIS A 244 1.60 -19.09 6.02
N PRO A 245 1.57 -18.04 6.86
CA PRO A 245 2.70 -17.13 7.05
C PRO A 245 4.02 -17.84 7.44
N CYS A 246 3.95 -18.85 8.32
CA CYS A 246 5.13 -19.62 8.75
C CYS A 246 5.72 -20.54 7.66
N ILE A 247 5.08 -20.70 6.49
CA ILE A 247 5.67 -21.41 5.36
C ILE A 247 6.60 -20.45 4.62
N GLN A 248 7.90 -20.72 4.70
CA GLN A 248 8.96 -19.91 4.10
C GLN A 248 9.81 -20.66 3.07
N LYS A 249 9.51 -21.94 2.83
CA LYS A 249 10.19 -22.85 1.90
C LYS A 249 9.16 -23.63 1.08
N GLU A 250 9.60 -24.37 0.05
CA GLU A 250 8.75 -25.25 -0.77
C GLU A 250 7.88 -26.19 0.09
N SER A 251 6.58 -26.29 -0.22
CA SER A 251 5.64 -27.16 0.51
C SER A 251 4.38 -27.44 -0.31
N HIS A 252 3.82 -28.65 -0.17
CA HIS A 252 2.51 -29.04 -0.73
C HIS A 252 1.33 -28.27 -0.13
N TYR A 253 1.52 -27.57 1.00
CA TYR A 253 0.53 -26.65 1.57
C TYR A 253 0.50 -25.28 0.87
N ILE A 254 1.48 -24.94 0.02
CA ILE A 254 1.41 -23.76 -0.83
C ILE A 254 0.51 -24.06 -2.03
N LYS A 255 -0.51 -23.23 -2.26
CA LYS A 255 -1.38 -23.35 -3.44
C LYS A 255 -1.02 -22.28 -4.46
N PHE A 256 -0.70 -22.73 -5.68
CA PHE A 256 -0.15 -21.92 -6.77
C PHE A 256 -1.19 -21.76 -7.89
N LEU A 257 -1.50 -20.52 -8.26
CA LEU A 257 -2.50 -20.19 -9.27
C LEU A 257 -1.89 -19.24 -10.31
N CYS A 258 -2.24 -19.46 -11.57
CA CYS A 258 -1.82 -18.65 -12.71
C CYS A 258 -3.04 -18.10 -13.45
N CYS A 259 -2.99 -16.82 -13.79
CA CYS A 259 -3.98 -16.09 -14.58
C CYS A 259 -3.54 -16.01 -16.06
N ASP A 260 -4.48 -15.77 -16.97
CA ASP A 260 -4.17 -15.52 -18.39
C ASP A 260 -3.46 -14.18 -18.63
N ASN A 261 -3.71 -13.18 -17.79
CA ASN A 261 -3.25 -11.80 -17.98
C ASN A 261 -3.15 -11.05 -16.63
N GLU A 262 -2.47 -9.89 -16.66
CA GLU A 262 -2.25 -9.02 -15.51
C GLU A 262 -3.55 -8.48 -14.88
N HIS A 263 -4.56 -8.13 -15.68
CA HIS A 263 -5.83 -7.62 -15.15
C HIS A 263 -6.58 -8.70 -14.36
N THR A 264 -6.59 -9.95 -14.84
CA THR A 264 -7.13 -11.09 -14.07
C THR A 264 -6.35 -11.33 -12.78
N LEU A 265 -5.02 -11.16 -12.77
CA LEU A 265 -4.22 -11.20 -11.54
C LEU A 265 -4.58 -10.06 -10.57
N LEU A 266 -4.72 -8.82 -11.06
CA LEU A 266 -5.12 -7.65 -10.28
C LEU A 266 -6.49 -7.85 -9.62
N LEU A 267 -7.46 -8.40 -10.35
CA LEU A 267 -8.79 -8.75 -9.86
C LEU A 267 -8.72 -9.78 -8.74
N TRP A 268 -8.09 -10.94 -8.97
CA TRP A 268 -8.02 -12.00 -7.96
C TRP A 268 -7.25 -11.58 -6.71
N VAL A 269 -6.06 -10.98 -6.85
CA VAL A 269 -5.23 -10.58 -5.70
C VAL A 269 -5.97 -9.60 -4.80
N ASN A 270 -6.58 -8.56 -5.37
CA ASN A 270 -7.27 -7.54 -4.58
C ASN A 270 -8.64 -7.98 -4.07
N SER A 271 -9.39 -8.80 -4.82
CA SER A 271 -10.67 -9.32 -4.32
C SER A 271 -10.47 -10.33 -3.17
N ILE A 272 -9.35 -11.06 -3.16
CA ILE A 272 -8.92 -11.89 -2.03
C ILE A 272 -8.52 -11.02 -0.82
N ARG A 273 -7.83 -9.89 -1.02
CA ARG A 273 -7.54 -8.91 0.05
C ARG A 273 -8.83 -8.33 0.64
N ILE A 274 -9.80 -7.94 -0.20
CA ILE A 274 -11.13 -7.49 0.24
C ILE A 274 -11.81 -8.57 1.09
N ALA A 275 -11.88 -9.81 0.60
CA ALA A 275 -12.52 -10.92 1.32
C ALA A 275 -11.84 -11.25 2.66
N LYS A 276 -10.50 -11.18 2.73
CA LYS A 276 -9.73 -11.50 3.95
C LYS A 276 -9.76 -10.40 5.01
N TYR A 277 -9.71 -9.13 4.62
CA TYR A 277 -9.50 -8.00 5.55
C TYR A 277 -10.71 -7.07 5.70
N GLY A 278 -11.64 -7.08 4.74
CA GLY A 278 -12.92 -6.37 4.80
C GLY A 278 -12.83 -4.90 5.20
N ALA A 279 -13.66 -4.50 6.16
CA ALA A 279 -13.74 -3.11 6.64
C ALA A 279 -12.43 -2.59 7.28
N VAL A 280 -11.51 -3.46 7.71
CA VAL A 280 -10.20 -3.01 8.23
C VAL A 280 -9.33 -2.50 7.08
N LEU A 281 -9.43 -3.09 5.89
CA LEU A 281 -8.73 -2.62 4.70
C LEU A 281 -9.19 -1.21 4.27
N TYR A 282 -10.48 -0.90 4.45
CA TYR A 282 -11.01 0.44 4.18
C TYR A 282 -10.57 1.47 5.23
N LYS A 283 -10.49 1.08 6.52
CA LYS A 283 -9.90 1.95 7.57
C LYS A 283 -8.44 2.30 7.28
N ASN A 284 -7.65 1.32 6.83
CA ASN A 284 -6.25 1.54 6.42
C ASN A 284 -6.14 2.61 5.31
N TYR A 285 -7.03 2.56 4.32
CA TYR A 285 -7.12 3.57 3.25
C TYR A 285 -7.53 4.96 3.79
N GLN A 286 -8.56 5.02 4.65
CA GLN A 286 -9.00 6.29 5.27
C GLN A 286 -7.90 6.94 6.11
N GLU A 287 -7.12 6.15 6.86
CA GLU A 287 -5.95 6.64 7.61
C GLU A 287 -4.83 7.10 6.67
N ALA A 288 -4.56 6.37 5.59
CA ALA A 288 -3.56 6.75 4.59
C ALA A 288 -3.91 8.09 3.92
N VAL A 289 -5.15 8.26 3.43
CA VAL A 289 -5.63 9.51 2.82
C VAL A 289 -5.57 10.67 3.81
N LYS A 290 -6.03 10.47 5.06
CA LYS A 290 -5.96 11.50 6.10
C LYS A 290 -4.52 11.93 6.37
N ARG A 291 -3.57 10.99 6.45
CA ARG A 291 -2.15 11.29 6.68
C ARG A 291 -1.54 12.04 5.48
N ALA A 292 -1.87 11.65 4.25
CA ALA A 292 -1.44 12.31 3.03
C ALA A 292 -1.84 13.79 3.00
N SER A 293 -3.14 14.09 3.19
CA SER A 293 -3.64 15.47 3.21
C SER A 293 -3.10 16.30 4.37
N THR A 294 -2.82 15.67 5.52
CA THR A 294 -2.23 16.36 6.69
C THR A 294 -0.81 16.85 6.38
N LEU A 295 0.01 16.01 5.73
CA LEU A 295 1.40 16.36 5.40
C LEU A 295 1.45 17.42 4.29
N GLN A 296 0.66 17.26 3.22
CA GLN A 296 0.53 18.27 2.15
C GLN A 296 0.12 19.66 2.69
N GLY A 297 -0.78 19.70 3.67
CA GLY A 297 -1.18 20.95 4.32
C GLY A 297 -0.06 21.61 5.14
N VAL A 298 0.85 20.82 5.75
CA VAL A 298 2.04 21.33 6.45
C VAL A 298 3.07 21.88 5.47
N ASP A 299 3.33 21.17 4.36
CA ASP A 299 4.25 21.63 3.31
C ASP A 299 3.75 22.96 2.69
N SER A 300 2.43 23.09 2.45
CA SER A 300 1.81 24.34 1.99
C SER A 300 1.93 25.49 3.01
N ALA A 301 1.77 25.22 4.31
CA ALA A 301 1.93 26.22 5.35
C ALA A 301 3.39 26.72 5.43
N LEU A 302 4.35 25.80 5.43
CA LEU A 302 5.79 26.12 5.47
C LEU A 302 6.24 26.96 4.25
N HIS A 303 5.66 26.71 3.06
CA HIS A 303 5.89 27.56 1.89
C HIS A 303 5.22 28.95 1.99
N THR A 304 4.13 29.08 2.77
CA THR A 304 3.45 30.37 2.96
C THR A 304 4.24 31.27 3.93
N ASP A 305 4.78 30.70 5.01
CA ASP A 305 5.58 31.45 6.00
C ASP A 305 6.91 31.98 5.44
N GLN A 306 7.43 31.42 4.34
CA GLN A 306 8.62 31.95 3.67
C GLN A 306 8.39 33.25 2.88
N TYR A 307 7.14 33.60 2.54
CA TYR A 307 6.84 34.77 1.69
C TYR A 307 6.29 35.99 2.44
N ASN A 308 5.80 35.85 3.66
CA ASN A 308 5.33 36.98 4.49
C ASN A 308 6.44 37.67 5.31
N GLY A 309 7.71 37.39 5.00
CA GLY A 309 8.87 37.83 5.78
C GLY A 309 9.37 39.27 5.55
N LEU A 310 8.76 40.06 4.65
CA LEU A 310 9.24 41.43 4.38
C LEU A 310 8.18 42.39 3.78
N THR A 311 7.46 43.14 4.63
CA THR A 311 6.71 44.33 4.19
C THR A 311 6.69 45.42 5.26
N THR A 312 7.50 46.47 5.08
CA THR A 312 7.49 47.67 5.94
C THR A 312 6.27 48.55 5.65
N GLN A 313 5.68 49.16 6.67
CA GLN A 313 4.52 50.05 6.52
C GLN A 313 4.85 51.32 5.73
N VAL A 314 4.03 51.65 4.72
CA VAL A 314 3.93 52.98 4.11
C VAL A 314 2.45 53.29 3.84
N SER A 315 1.97 54.45 4.30
CA SER A 315 0.57 54.86 4.15
C SER A 315 0.28 55.50 2.79
N PRO A 316 -0.88 55.24 2.15
CA PRO A 316 -1.24 55.87 0.88
C PRO A 316 -1.89 57.26 1.05
N GLN A 317 -1.55 58.21 0.17
CA GLN A 317 -2.26 59.47 0.01
C GLN A 317 -2.79 59.65 -1.43
N THR A 318 -4.10 59.90 -1.52
CA THR A 318 -4.84 60.69 -2.53
C THR A 318 -4.37 60.75 -4.00
N ASN A 319 -5.16 60.10 -4.86
CA ASN A 319 -5.49 60.46 -6.26
C ASN A 319 -5.80 61.97 -6.47
N PRO A 320 -5.77 62.56 -7.71
CA PRO A 320 -6.50 62.01 -8.88
C PRO A 320 -6.07 62.32 -10.35
N ASN A 321 -6.56 61.42 -11.23
CA ASN A 321 -7.06 61.61 -12.61
C ASN A 321 -6.13 61.76 -13.86
N PRO A 322 -6.62 61.38 -15.08
CA PRO A 322 -5.82 61.22 -16.32
C PRO A 322 -6.12 62.30 -17.41
N PRO A 323 -5.43 62.27 -18.58
CA PRO A 323 -6.12 61.81 -19.81
C PRO A 323 -5.26 61.10 -20.90
N LYS A 324 -5.93 60.78 -22.02
CA LYS A 324 -5.51 60.16 -23.31
C LYS A 324 -4.50 61.03 -24.12
N THR A 325 -3.82 60.62 -25.20
CA THR A 325 -3.83 59.39 -26.06
C THR A 325 -2.36 59.04 -26.50
N THR A 326 -1.89 58.56 -27.67
CA THR A 326 -2.37 58.31 -29.07
C THR A 326 -1.43 57.32 -29.82
N ASN A 327 -1.91 56.72 -30.93
CA ASN A 327 -1.25 56.18 -32.16
C ASN A 327 0.27 55.84 -32.16
N VAL A 328 0.75 54.60 -32.41
CA VAL A 328 0.77 53.73 -33.65
C VAL A 328 2.17 53.68 -34.28
N GLU A 329 2.75 52.48 -34.38
CA GLU A 329 3.44 51.96 -35.58
C GLU A 329 3.64 50.43 -35.44
N GLU A 330 3.61 49.70 -36.56
CA GLU A 330 3.71 48.22 -36.61
C GLU A 330 5.13 47.78 -37.02
N TYR A 331 5.64 46.70 -36.42
CA TYR A 331 6.80 45.96 -36.93
C TYR A 331 6.49 44.44 -36.94
N PRO A 332 6.88 43.70 -37.99
CA PRO A 332 6.45 42.32 -38.21
C PRO A 332 7.20 41.29 -37.35
N HIS A 333 6.58 40.12 -37.19
CA HIS A 333 7.12 38.97 -36.45
C HIS A 333 8.29 38.25 -37.17
N GLU A 334 9.24 37.75 -36.38
CA GLU A 334 9.95 36.48 -36.66
C GLU A 334 9.74 35.49 -35.50
N PRO A 335 9.42 34.21 -35.77
CA PRO A 335 9.46 33.14 -34.78
C PRO A 335 10.88 32.56 -34.63
N PRO A 336 11.23 31.95 -33.48
CA PRO A 336 12.53 31.32 -33.28
C PRO A 336 12.71 30.06 -34.15
N PRO A 337 13.94 29.72 -34.58
CA PRO A 337 14.20 28.61 -35.50
C PRO A 337 14.12 27.23 -34.83
N ASP A 338 13.46 26.27 -35.50
CA ASP A 338 13.38 24.86 -35.09
C ASP A 338 14.74 24.14 -35.20
N PHE A 339 15.27 23.69 -34.06
CA PHE A 339 16.50 22.90 -34.00
C PHE A 339 16.20 21.39 -34.01
N ILE A 340 16.09 20.80 -35.22
CA ILE A 340 15.97 19.34 -35.40
C ILE A 340 17.33 18.77 -35.83
N PRO A 341 18.04 18.00 -34.97
CA PRO A 341 19.30 17.37 -35.36
C PRO A 341 19.07 16.12 -36.22
N SER A 342 19.86 15.98 -37.29
CA SER A 342 19.81 14.83 -38.20
C SER A 342 20.23 13.51 -37.54
N PRO A 343 19.64 12.36 -37.91
CA PRO A 343 20.06 11.05 -37.42
C PRO A 343 21.44 10.64 -37.99
N PRO A 344 22.22 9.81 -37.26
CA PRO A 344 23.54 9.38 -37.69
C PRO A 344 23.49 8.32 -38.82
N PRO A 345 24.57 8.16 -39.62
CA PRO A 345 24.63 7.14 -40.66
C PRO A 345 24.60 5.71 -40.10
N GLY A 346 23.89 4.81 -40.78
CA GLY A 346 23.97 3.37 -40.50
C GLY A 346 25.24 2.75 -41.10
N HIS A 347 25.85 1.83 -40.36
CA HIS A 347 26.86 0.91 -40.91
C HIS A 347 26.18 -0.33 -41.51
N MET A 348 26.89 -1.00 -42.44
CA MET A 348 26.46 -2.23 -43.13
C MET A 348 26.47 -3.45 -42.21
#